data_AF-A0A5S4H3J7-F1
#
_entry.id   AF-A0A5S4H3J7-F1
#
_cell.length_a   1.000
_cell.length_b   1.000
_cell.length_c   1.000
_cell.angle_alpha   90.00
_cell.angle_beta   90.00
_cell.angle_gamma   90.00
#
_symmetry.space_group_name_H-M   'P 1'
#
loop_
_entity.id
_entity.type
_entity.pdbx_description
1 polymer ?
#
loop_
_entity_poly.entity_id
_entity_poly.type
_entity_poly.pdbx_seq_one_letter_code
_entity_poly.pdbx_strand_id
1 'polypeptide(L)'
;MELIVMLLLPLPLGYLVRSRVAAYLAYIGAHSFVFTFQTMTLTKAWVGGAYDAFAKDPNQPEWPYAVVNLAIYAAGLGLVALGAWLRDRRRARRSSDGIDLAAPGRA
;
A
#
# COMPACT_ATOMS: atom_id res chain seq x y z
N MET A 1 -1.25 12.41 8.48
CA MET A 1 -2.53 11.69 8.28
C MET A 1 -2.39 10.62 7.21
N GLU A 2 -2.00 10.98 5.99
CA GLU A 2 -1.90 10.02 4.87
C GLU A 2 -0.79 8.97 5.05
N LEU A 3 0.41 9.38 5.50
CA LEU A 3 1.54 8.48 5.77
C LEU A 3 1.22 7.35 6.77
N ILE A 4 0.38 7.62 7.77
CA ILE A 4 0.01 6.63 8.80
C ILE A 4 -0.88 5.55 8.18
N VAL A 5 -1.88 5.95 7.39
CA VAL A 5 -2.76 5.02 6.68
C VAL A 5 -1.96 4.24 5.63
N MET A 6 -1.04 4.90 4.93
CA MET A 6 -0.22 4.26 3.90
C MET A 6 0.85 3.31 4.43
N LEU A 7 1.32 3.46 5.68
CA LEU A 7 2.22 2.46 6.26
C LEU A 7 1.46 1.27 6.86
N LEU A 8 0.34 1.53 7.53
CA LEU A 8 -0.32 0.51 8.35
C LEU A 8 -1.33 -0.34 7.58
N LEU A 9 -1.90 0.17 6.49
CA LEU A 9 -2.96 -0.53 5.75
C LEU A 9 -2.47 -1.54 4.67
N PRO A 10 -1.46 -1.24 3.82
CA PRO A 10 -1.18 -2.07 2.65
C PRO A 10 -0.61 -3.45 3.00
N LEU A 11 0.25 -3.54 4.01
CA LEU A 11 0.85 -4.81 4.41
C LEU A 11 -0.22 -5.78 4.96
N PRO A 12 -1.11 -5.40 5.91
CA PRO A 12 -2.23 -6.23 6.32
C PRO A 12 -3.18 -6.56 5.17
N LEU A 13 -3.47 -5.62 4.25
CA LEU A 13 -4.32 -5.90 3.09
C LEU A 13 -3.75 -7.03 2.24
N GLY A 14 -2.47 -6.95 1.88
CA GLY A 14 -1.79 -8.00 1.12
C GLY A 14 -1.78 -9.35 1.85
N TYR A 15 -1.60 -9.32 3.18
CA TYR A 15 -1.50 -10.52 4.00
C TYR A 15 -2.84 -11.20 4.28
N LEU A 16 -3.91 -10.44 4.55
CA LEU A 16 -5.19 -10.96 5.01
C LEU A 16 -6.18 -11.21 3.86
N VAL A 17 -6.17 -10.39 2.81
CA VAL A 17 -7.16 -10.48 1.73
C VAL A 17 -6.82 -11.60 0.76
N ARG A 18 -7.72 -12.58 0.61
CA ARG A 18 -7.52 -13.80 -0.20
C ARG A 18 -7.13 -13.48 -1.66
N SER A 19 -7.88 -12.59 -2.29
CA SER A 19 -7.67 -12.16 -3.68
C SER A 19 -6.64 -11.05 -3.78
N ARG A 20 -5.58 -11.27 -4.57
CA ARG A 20 -4.54 -10.25 -4.83
C ARG A 20 -5.11 -9.01 -5.50
N VAL A 21 -6.00 -9.19 -6.47
CA VAL A 21 -6.66 -8.08 -7.18
C VAL A 21 -7.51 -7.27 -6.21
N ALA A 22 -8.29 -7.93 -5.35
CA ALA A 22 -9.09 -7.23 -4.34
C ALA A 22 -8.22 -6.46 -3.34
N ALA A 23 -7.07 -7.00 -2.93
CA ALA A 23 -6.13 -6.32 -2.04
C ALA A 23 -5.57 -5.03 -2.67
N TYR A 24 -5.17 -5.10 -3.95
CA TYR A 24 -4.73 -3.92 -4.69
C TYR A 24 -5.86 -2.90 -4.87
N LEU A 25 -7.04 -3.32 -5.31
CA LEU A 25 -8.17 -2.41 -5.49
C LEU A 25 -8.59 -1.74 -4.18
N ALA A 26 -8.59 -2.48 -3.06
CA ALA A 26 -8.87 -1.92 -1.75
C ALA A 26 -7.82 -0.88 -1.33
N TYR A 27 -6.54 -1.16 -1.56
CA TYR A 27 -5.46 -0.20 -1.30
C TYR A 27 -5.60 1.05 -2.16
N ILE A 28 -5.85 0.89 -3.47
CA ILE A 28 -6.04 2.00 -4.41
C ILE A 28 -7.23 2.86 -3.98
N GLY A 29 -8.37 2.25 -3.72
CA GLY A 29 -9.57 2.96 -3.28
C GLY A 29 -9.36 3.72 -1.96
N ALA A 30 -8.74 3.08 -0.97
CA ALA A 30 -8.45 3.72 0.32
C ALA A 30 -7.45 4.87 0.17
N HIS A 31 -6.38 4.66 -0.60
CA HIS A 31 -5.37 5.69 -0.86
C HIS A 31 -5.97 6.88 -1.62
N SER A 32 -6.71 6.64 -2.71
CA SER A 32 -7.38 7.72 -3.46
C SER A 32 -8.36 8.52 -2.60
N PHE A 33 -9.12 7.86 -1.72
CA PHE A 33 -10.01 8.54 -0.79
C PHE A 33 -9.24 9.47 0.16
N VAL A 34 -8.19 8.97 0.83
CA VAL A 34 -7.40 9.78 1.77
C VAL A 34 -6.64 10.91 1.06
N PHE A 35 -6.04 10.62 -0.10
CA PHE A 35 -5.33 11.59 -0.93
C PHE A 35 -6.23 12.76 -1.33
N THR A 36 -7.52 12.50 -1.59
CA THR A 36 -8.50 13.55 -1.91
C THR A 36 -8.68 14.54 -0.75
N PHE A 37 -8.87 14.05 0.48
CA PHE A 37 -9.02 14.92 1.66
C PHE A 37 -7.71 15.62 2.05
N GLN A 38 -6.58 14.96 1.86
CA GLN A 38 -5.26 15.57 2.05
C GLN A 38 -5.06 16.73 1.07
N THR A 39 -5.30 16.50 -0.21
CA THR A 39 -5.19 17.54 -1.25
C THR A 39 -6.12 18.70 -0.93
N MET A 40 -7.39 18.44 -0.58
CA MET A 40 -8.33 19.48 -0.15
C MET A 40 -7.80 20.30 1.06
N THR A 41 -7.18 19.63 2.04
CA THR A 41 -6.61 20.29 3.22
C THR A 41 -5.39 21.15 2.86
N LEU A 42 -4.50 20.62 2.01
CA LEU A 42 -3.31 21.33 1.54
C LEU A 42 -3.69 22.54 0.68
N THR A 43 -4.68 22.41 -0.19
CA THR A 43 -5.18 23.55 -0.99
C THR A 43 -5.78 24.63 -0.10
N LYS A 44 -6.56 24.26 0.93
CA LYS A 44 -7.07 25.23 1.91
C LYS A 44 -5.93 25.93 2.67
N ALA A 45 -4.89 25.20 3.07
CA ALA A 45 -3.72 25.77 3.73
C ALA A 45 -2.94 26.72 2.80
N TRP A 46 -2.80 26.37 1.52
CA TRP A 46 -2.15 27.19 0.51
C TRP A 46 -2.86 28.53 0.28
N VAL A 47 -4.20 28.51 0.17
CA VAL A 47 -5.01 29.75 0.12
C VAL A 47 -4.81 30.60 1.39
N GLY A 48 -4.61 29.95 2.54
CA GLY A 48 -4.28 30.60 3.82
C GLY A 48 -2.83 31.09 3.95
N GLY A 49 -1.98 30.93 2.93
CA GLY A 49 -0.60 31.42 2.91
C GLY A 49 0.47 30.40 3.32
N ALA A 50 0.15 29.12 3.47
CA ALA A 50 1.12 28.06 3.73
C ALA A 50 1.62 27.43 2.42
N TYR A 51 2.91 27.62 2.08
CA TYR A 51 3.49 27.24 0.79
C TYR A 51 4.41 26.00 0.86
N ASP A 52 4.32 25.20 1.93
CA ASP A 52 5.19 24.04 2.13
C ASP A 52 4.93 22.91 1.12
N ALA A 53 3.69 22.79 0.64
CA ALA A 53 3.27 21.71 -0.26
C ALA A 53 3.05 22.16 -1.71
N PHE A 54 2.67 23.42 -1.92
CA PHE A 54 2.48 24.03 -3.23
C PHE A 54 3.20 25.38 -3.25
N ALA A 55 3.95 25.63 -4.32
CA ALA A 55 4.62 26.88 -4.57
C ALA A 55 3.65 28.06 -4.55
N LYS A 56 4.18 29.22 -4.20
CA LYS A 56 3.41 30.46 -4.18
C LYS A 56 2.97 30.91 -5.58
N ASP A 57 3.78 30.63 -6.59
CA ASP A 57 3.42 30.87 -7.99
C ASP A 57 2.58 29.70 -8.51
N PRO A 58 1.28 29.88 -8.81
CA PRO A 58 0.41 28.81 -9.29
C PRO A 58 0.79 28.28 -10.68
N ASN A 59 1.66 28.97 -11.41
CA ASN A 59 2.16 28.51 -12.71
C ASN A 59 3.43 27.66 -12.60
N GLN A 60 4.02 27.58 -11.41
CA GLN A 60 5.19 26.75 -11.19
C GLN A 60 4.76 25.27 -11.07
N PRO A 61 5.39 24.36 -11.82
CA PRO A 61 5.05 22.95 -11.74
C PRO A 61 5.56 22.31 -10.43
N GLU A 62 4.65 21.67 -9.69
CA GLU A 62 4.89 21.03 -8.39
C GLU A 62 5.52 19.62 -8.51
N TRP A 63 6.56 19.49 -9.33
CA TRP A 63 7.24 18.21 -9.57
C TRP A 63 7.68 17.48 -8.29
N PRO A 64 8.24 18.16 -7.26
CA PRO A 64 8.63 17.49 -6.03
C PRO A 64 7.45 16.81 -5.33
N TYR A 65 6.31 17.50 -5.25
CA TYR A 65 5.10 16.95 -4.65
C TYR A 65 4.58 15.74 -5.43
N ALA A 66 4.50 15.85 -6.77
CA ALA A 66 4.06 14.75 -7.62
C ALA A 66 4.97 13.51 -7.48
N VAL A 67 6.29 13.70 -7.51
CA VAL A 67 7.27 12.62 -7.37
C VAL A 67 7.19 11.96 -6.00
N VAL A 68 7.08 12.74 -4.93
CA VAL A 68 6.95 12.21 -3.57
C VAL A 68 5.68 11.36 -3.44
N ASN A 69 4.52 11.85 -3.89
CA ASN A 69 3.28 11.09 -3.82
C ASN A 69 3.33 9.81 -4.64
N LEU A 70 3.93 9.85 -5.83
CA LEU A 70 4.14 8.66 -6.66
C LEU A 70 5.02 7.62 -5.95
N ALA A 71 6.10 8.05 -5.30
CA ALA A 71 7.00 7.18 -4.56
C ALA A 71 6.29 6.51 -3.37
N ILE A 72 5.51 7.26 -2.60
CA ILE A 72 4.75 6.71 -1.48
C ILE A 72 3.67 5.75 -1.99
N TYR A 73 2.98 6.09 -3.08
CA TYR A 73 1.97 5.21 -3.68
C TYR A 73 2.57 3.87 -4.13
N ALA A 74 3.72 3.92 -4.81
CA ALA A 74 4.47 2.73 -5.23
C ALA A 74 4.95 1.89 -4.04
N ALA A 75 5.42 2.55 -2.98
CA ALA A 75 5.83 1.86 -1.75
C ALA A 75 4.67 1.07 -1.13
N GLY A 76 3.46 1.65 -1.07
CA GLY A 76 2.29 0.94 -0.56
C GLY A 76 1.85 -0.23 -1.44
N LEU A 77 1.94 -0.12 -2.78
CA LEU A 77 1.74 -1.29 -3.67
C LEU A 77 2.76 -2.39 -3.38
N GLY A 78 4.03 -2.03 -3.15
CA GLY A 78 5.08 -2.95 -2.74
C GLY A 78 4.76 -3.66 -1.42
N LEU A 79 4.20 -2.93 -0.43
CA LEU A 79 3.77 -3.51 0.84
C LEU A 79 2.59 -4.48 0.68
N VAL A 80 1.62 -4.19 -0.20
CA VAL A 80 0.56 -5.15 -0.55
C VAL A 80 1.16 -6.42 -1.15
N ALA A 81 2.09 -6.27 -2.11
CA ALA A 81 2.79 -7.41 -2.72
C ALA A 81 3.56 -8.23 -1.67
N LEU A 82 4.27 -7.56 -0.76
CA LEU A 82 5.03 -8.19 0.31
C LEU A 82 4.11 -8.97 1.27
N GLY A 83 2.97 -8.40 1.66
CA GLY A 83 1.99 -9.08 2.50
C GLY A 83 1.45 -10.35 1.85
N ALA A 84 1.13 -10.29 0.56
CA ALA A 84 0.66 -11.45 -0.20
C ALA A 84 1.74 -12.53 -0.31
N TRP A 85 2.99 -12.14 -0.57
CA TRP A 85 4.13 -13.06 -0.60
C TRP A 85 4.38 -13.73 0.76
N LEU A 86 4.31 -12.99 1.86
CA LEU A 86 4.46 -13.54 3.22
C LEU A 86 3.41 -14.60 3.52
N ARG A 87 2.15 -14.36 3.10
CA ARG A 87 1.07 -15.35 3.24
C ARG A 87 1.35 -16.61 2.43
N ASP A 88 1.72 -16.46 1.18
CA ASP A 88 1.96 -17.59 0.28
C ASP A 88 3.15 -18.42 0.76
N ARG A 89 4.21 -17.76 1.26
CA ARG A 89 5.36 -18.43 1.91
C ARG A 89 4.95 -19.20 3.16
N ARG A 90 4.05 -18.66 4.00
CA ARG A 90 3.53 -19.38 5.17
C ARG A 90 2.68 -20.59 4.77
N ARG A 91 1.87 -20.47 3.72
CA ARG A 91 1.02 -21.56 3.22
C ARG A 91 1.87 -22.70 2.66
N ALA A 92 2.90 -22.38 1.88
CA ALA A 92 3.83 -23.37 1.33
C ALA A 92 4.52 -24.20 2.43
N ARG A 93 4.98 -23.54 3.51
CA ARG A 93 5.57 -24.22 4.68
C ARG A 93 4.61 -25.17 5.40
N ARG A 94 3.34 -24.78 5.54
CA ARG A 94 2.32 -25.64 6.17
C ARG A 94 1.93 -26.83 5.29
N SER A 95 2.03 -26.69 3.97
CA SER A 95 1.77 -27.79 3.05
C SER A 95 2.90 -28.82 3.01
N SER A 96 4.15 -28.42 3.27
CA SER A 96 5.28 -29.35 3.37
C SER A 96 5.31 -30.16 4.66
N ASP A 97 4.84 -29.62 5.79
CA ASP A 97 4.73 -30.36 7.06
C ASP A 97 3.58 -31.39 7.07
N GLY A 98 2.66 -31.32 6.11
CA GLY A 98 1.48 -32.20 6.01
C GLY A 98 1.65 -33.43 5.12
N ILE A 99 2.82 -33.65 4.52
CA ILE A 99 3.10 -34.81 3.66
C ILE A 99 4.08 -35.74 4.39
N ASP A 100 3.56 -36.44 5.40
CA ASP A 100 4.13 -37.70 5.91
C ASP A 100 2.99 -38.71 6.13
N LEU A 101 2.47 -39.27 5.02
CA LEU A 101 1.50 -40.38 5.03
C LEU A 101 1.86 -41.45 3.99
N ALA A 102 3.11 -41.47 3.52
CA ALA A 102 3.58 -42.47 2.57
C ALA A 102 5.00 -42.92 2.92
N ALA A 103 5.12 -43.68 4.01
CA ALA A 103 6.07 -44.78 4.05
C ALA A 103 5.32 -46.07 3.67
N PRO A 104 5.20 -46.41 2.36
CA PRO A 104 4.80 -47.75 1.98
C PRO A 104 6.02 -48.68 2.09
N GLY A 105 5.89 -49.73 2.90
CA GLY A 105 6.67 -50.95 2.75
C GLY A 105 7.89 -51.10 3.65
N ARG A 106 7.75 -51.96 4.66
CA ARG A 106 8.70 -53.07 4.81
C ARG A 106 7.90 -54.37 4.90
N ALA A 107 8.23 -55.25 3.96
CA ALA A 107 7.73 -56.61 3.77
C ALA A 107 8.13 -57.53 4.94
#